data_AF-A0A2R6N3B3-F1
#
_entry.id   AF-A0A2R6N3B3-F1
#
_cell.length_a   1.000
_cell.length_b   1.000
_cell.length_c   1.000
_cell.angle_alpha   90.00
_cell.angle_beta   90.00
_cell.angle_gamma   90.00
#
_symmetry.space_group_name_H-M   'P 1'
#
loop_
_entity.id
_entity.type
_entity.pdbx_description
1 polymer ?
#
loop_
_entity_poly.entity_id
_entity_poly.type
_entity_poly.pdbx_seq_one_letter_code
_entity_poly.pdbx_strand_id
1 'polypeptide(L)'
;MAVRRAVAERRRRADARGADSRCAAVTVSLTGGGIATVELDLPYGTSEERVDATVTLPHTFDLETTLEQRGLYDVGPPTIRQRGPLGLVERRIDTTETSTLVVYPERYGLARDGVVSRFFTDELETERQEFDRLREYTPGDPLRHIHWKSSAKHDEFLVMEFAPTRRTETVTIAASSTPGYADEMARASATFAEAALDAGFDVEVVVPDDVLPPGQGTIHRRNLLGLLARAGSGPIPDSVADEADVAIHGTEDGTDVRIADRQYALSELVTGEHHAPTVEVAA
;
A
#
# COMPACT_ATOMS: atom_id res chain seq x y z
N MET A 1 29.50 -16.90 30.15
CA MET A 1 28.53 -15.82 29.90
C MET A 1 27.95 -16.03 28.51
N ALA A 2 26.63 -16.13 28.40
CA ALA A 2 25.93 -16.51 27.17
C ALA A 2 25.38 -15.25 26.47
N VAL A 3 25.62 -15.14 25.16
CA VAL A 3 24.86 -14.26 24.27
C VAL A 3 23.41 -14.68 24.40
N ARG A 4 22.53 -13.77 24.85
CA ARG A 4 21.13 -14.10 25.18
C ARG A 4 20.11 -13.55 24.19
N ARG A 5 20.54 -12.79 23.18
CA ARG A 5 19.64 -12.18 22.22
C ARG A 5 20.42 -11.54 21.09
N ALA A 6 20.05 -11.86 19.86
CA ALA A 6 20.25 -10.99 18.71
C ALA A 6 18.87 -10.42 18.41
N VAL A 7 18.59 -9.17 18.78
CA VAL A 7 17.28 -8.55 18.51
C VAL A 7 17.45 -7.62 17.33
N ALA A 8 16.66 -7.83 16.28
CA ALA A 8 16.40 -6.82 15.27
C ALA A 8 15.42 -5.80 15.87
N GLU A 9 15.91 -4.64 16.29
CA GLU A 9 15.06 -3.55 16.80
C GLU A 9 15.01 -2.39 15.82
N ARG A 10 13.80 -1.90 15.58
CA ARG A 10 13.49 -0.75 14.73
C ARG A 10 14.03 0.55 15.34
N ARG A 11 14.85 1.30 14.59
CA ARG A 11 14.93 2.76 14.77
C ARG A 11 14.71 3.48 13.45
N ARG A 12 13.60 4.21 13.35
CA ARG A 12 13.48 5.33 12.41
C ARG A 12 14.45 6.40 12.87
N ARG A 13 15.45 6.73 12.06
CA ARG A 13 16.09 8.03 12.13
C ARG A 13 15.81 8.77 10.83
N ALA A 14 15.09 9.87 10.98
CA ALA A 14 15.05 10.93 9.99
C ALA A 14 16.47 11.48 9.85
N ASP A 15 17.08 11.34 8.68
CA ASP A 15 18.04 12.35 8.27
C ASP A 15 17.90 12.67 6.79
N ALA A 16 17.83 13.97 6.56
CA ALA A 16 17.57 14.60 5.29
C ALA A 16 18.88 14.71 4.52
N ARG A 17 18.97 14.06 3.35
CA ARG A 17 19.69 14.49 2.14
C ARG A 17 19.58 13.39 1.08
N GLY A 18 18.74 13.62 0.08
CA GLY A 18 18.64 12.78 -1.12
C GLY A 18 18.12 11.38 -0.83
N ALA A 19 16.83 11.24 -0.54
CA ALA A 19 16.18 9.95 -0.30
C ALA A 19 16.13 9.12 -1.59
N ASP A 20 17.17 8.33 -1.83
CA ASP A 20 17.04 7.20 -2.73
C ASP A 20 16.06 6.22 -2.07
N SER A 21 14.91 6.05 -2.71
CA SER A 21 13.66 5.91 -1.96
C SER A 21 13.39 4.49 -1.44
N ARG A 22 14.37 3.58 -1.53
CA ARG A 22 14.20 2.15 -1.21
C ARG A 22 15.24 1.62 -0.21
N CYS A 23 15.83 2.49 0.61
CA CYS A 23 16.75 2.09 1.67
C CYS A 23 15.99 1.53 2.90
N ALA A 24 16.25 0.29 3.25
CA ALA A 24 15.90 -0.34 4.51
C ALA A 24 17.12 -0.36 5.43
N ALA A 25 16.92 -0.07 6.72
CA ALA A 25 17.95 -0.25 7.74
C ALA A 25 17.61 -1.46 8.62
N VAL A 26 18.51 -2.45 8.65
CA VAL A 26 18.42 -3.62 9.52
C VAL A 26 19.44 -3.47 10.64
N THR A 27 18.97 -3.31 11.87
CA THR A 27 19.86 -3.24 13.03
C THR A 27 20.04 -4.61 13.66
N VAL A 28 21.27 -5.08 13.81
CA VAL A 28 21.60 -6.34 14.49
C VAL A 28 22.37 -6.04 15.78
N SER A 29 21.76 -6.32 16.93
CA SER A 29 22.38 -6.09 18.24
C SER A 29 22.91 -7.38 18.86
N LEU A 30 24.22 -7.44 19.09
CA LEU A 30 24.91 -8.56 19.70
C LEU A 30 25.38 -8.21 21.12
N THR A 31 25.00 -9.04 22.07
CA THR A 31 25.38 -8.89 23.48
C THR A 31 26.41 -9.94 23.88
N GLY A 32 27.24 -9.65 24.88
CA GLY A 32 28.25 -10.61 25.38
C GLY A 32 29.66 -10.03 25.39
N GLY A 33 30.67 -10.90 25.34
CA GLY A 33 32.09 -10.50 25.32
C GLY A 33 32.93 -11.43 24.45
N GLY A 34 34.12 -10.99 24.06
CA GLY A 34 34.95 -11.69 23.08
C GLY A 34 34.70 -11.18 21.66
N ILE A 35 35.11 -11.98 20.67
CA ILE A 35 35.00 -11.64 19.26
C ILE A 35 33.90 -12.51 18.64
N ALA A 36 32.98 -11.93 17.89
CA ALA A 36 31.95 -12.67 17.17
C ALA A 36 32.09 -12.42 15.66
N THR A 37 32.05 -13.49 14.88
CA THR A 37 31.83 -13.43 13.43
C THR A 37 30.34 -13.67 13.19
N VAL A 38 29.72 -12.78 12.43
CA VAL A 38 28.30 -12.84 12.07
C VAL A 38 28.19 -12.95 10.56
N GLU A 39 27.52 -14.01 10.13
CA GLU A 39 27.12 -14.25 8.76
C GLU A 39 25.60 -14.05 8.69
N LEU A 40 25.16 -13.05 7.93
CA LEU A 40 23.74 -12.78 7.69
C LEU A 40 23.49 -12.77 6.19
N ASP A 41 22.63 -13.68 5.74
CA ASP A 41 22.11 -13.64 4.39
C ASP A 41 21.03 -12.57 4.31
N LEU A 42 21.20 -11.67 3.35
CA LEU A 42 20.23 -10.63 3.03
C LEU A 42 19.32 -11.12 1.88
N PRO A 43 18.09 -10.61 1.81
CA PRO A 43 17.13 -11.03 0.79
C PRO A 43 17.65 -10.76 -0.63
N TYR A 44 17.18 -11.52 -1.62
CA TYR A 44 17.47 -11.24 -3.03
C TYR A 44 16.91 -9.86 -3.45
N GLY A 45 17.59 -9.16 -4.37
CA GLY A 45 17.20 -7.80 -4.78
C GLY A 45 17.67 -6.69 -3.84
N THR A 46 18.63 -7.04 -2.98
CA THR A 46 19.30 -6.18 -2.02
C THR A 46 20.70 -5.83 -2.53
N SER A 47 21.21 -4.60 -2.31
CA SER A 47 22.55 -4.21 -2.79
C SER A 47 23.70 -5.08 -2.26
N GLU A 48 23.54 -5.63 -1.06
CA GLU A 48 24.41 -6.65 -0.48
C GLU A 48 23.58 -7.90 -0.23
N GLU A 49 24.03 -9.06 -0.72
CA GLU A 49 23.32 -10.34 -0.58
C GLU A 49 23.79 -11.12 0.66
N ARG A 50 24.95 -10.76 1.21
CA ARG A 50 25.50 -11.36 2.43
C ARG A 50 26.37 -10.36 3.17
N VAL A 51 26.17 -10.31 4.48
CA VAL A 51 27.02 -9.59 5.42
C VAL A 51 27.87 -10.59 6.20
N ASP A 52 29.18 -10.46 6.09
CA ASP A 52 30.15 -11.16 6.94
C ASP A 52 30.97 -10.13 7.72
N ALA A 53 30.74 -10.08 9.04
CA ALA A 53 31.38 -9.10 9.91
C ALA A 53 31.96 -9.76 11.15
N THR A 54 33.21 -9.41 11.49
CA THR A 54 33.86 -9.83 12.74
C THR A 54 33.99 -8.64 13.68
N VAL A 55 33.39 -8.73 14.87
CA VAL A 55 33.31 -7.63 15.84
C VAL A 55 33.61 -8.04 17.26
N THR A 56 34.01 -7.05 18.07
CA THR A 56 34.17 -7.22 19.50
C THR A 56 32.84 -6.96 20.20
N LEU A 57 32.41 -7.88 21.05
CA LEU A 57 31.15 -7.79 21.78
C LEU A 57 31.27 -6.93 23.05
N PRO A 58 30.19 -6.19 23.44
CA PRO A 58 28.92 -6.05 22.73
C PRO A 58 29.05 -5.13 21.51
N HIS A 59 28.27 -5.42 20.46
CA HIS A 59 28.29 -4.64 19.22
C HIS A 59 26.89 -4.52 18.63
N THR A 60 26.61 -3.40 17.99
CA THR A 60 25.38 -3.18 17.22
C THR A 60 25.78 -2.76 15.82
N PHE A 61 25.28 -3.49 14.82
CA PHE A 61 25.42 -3.13 13.41
C PHE A 61 24.15 -2.46 12.93
N ASP A 62 24.31 -1.40 12.13
CA ASP A 62 23.25 -0.86 11.29
C ASP A 62 23.61 -1.20 9.85
N LEU A 63 22.83 -2.08 9.25
CA LEU A 63 22.99 -2.50 7.85
C LEU A 63 22.03 -1.69 7.02
N GLU A 64 22.56 -0.79 6.22
CA GLU A 64 21.77 -0.07 5.22
C GLU A 64 21.72 -0.90 3.96
N THR A 65 20.54 -1.04 3.39
CA THR A 65 20.41 -1.78 2.16
C THR A 65 19.31 -1.26 1.26
N THR A 66 19.55 -1.27 -0.05
CA THR A 66 18.58 -0.78 -1.03
C THR A 66 17.85 -1.98 -1.64
N LEU A 67 16.52 -1.93 -1.61
CA LEU A 67 15.65 -2.95 -2.18
C LEU A 67 15.14 -2.48 -3.54
N GLU A 68 15.36 -3.26 -4.60
CA GLU A 68 15.03 -2.81 -5.95
C GLU A 68 13.55 -2.95 -6.32
N GLN A 69 12.78 -3.76 -5.61
CA GLN A 69 11.37 -4.02 -5.92
C GLN A 69 10.51 -3.92 -4.66
N ARG A 70 9.20 -3.75 -4.84
CA ARG A 70 8.26 -3.89 -3.72
C ARG A 70 8.11 -5.37 -3.36
N GLY A 71 7.85 -5.68 -2.10
CA GLY A 71 7.82 -7.08 -1.70
C GLY A 71 7.92 -7.33 -0.21
N LEU A 72 7.80 -8.61 0.14
CA LEU A 72 8.24 -9.15 1.42
C LEU A 72 9.62 -9.75 1.28
N TYR A 73 10.49 -9.40 2.21
CA TYR A 73 11.89 -9.79 2.20
C TYR A 73 12.27 -10.34 3.57
N ASP A 74 12.42 -11.65 3.65
CA ASP A 74 12.83 -12.30 4.88
C ASP A 74 14.33 -12.13 5.12
N VAL A 75 14.67 -11.72 6.34
CA VAL A 75 16.02 -11.51 6.82
C VAL A 75 16.29 -12.51 7.93
N GLY A 76 17.30 -13.35 7.74
CA GLY A 76 17.84 -14.22 8.79
C GLY A 76 17.83 -15.71 8.48
N PRO A 77 18.02 -16.54 9.53
CA PRO A 77 18.61 -16.16 10.81
C PRO A 77 20.13 -15.95 10.68
N PRO A 78 20.73 -15.02 11.46
CA PRO A 78 22.17 -14.84 11.44
C PRO A 78 22.89 -16.06 12.05
N THR A 79 23.93 -16.53 11.37
CA THR A 79 24.88 -17.50 11.91
C THR A 79 25.95 -16.74 12.69
N ILE A 80 26.07 -17.02 14.00
CA ILE A 80 27.03 -16.33 14.87
C ILE A 80 28.08 -17.32 15.37
N ARG A 81 29.37 -17.00 15.17
CA ARG A 81 30.50 -17.76 15.71
C ARG A 81 31.26 -16.88 16.69
N GLN A 82 31.19 -17.22 17.97
CA GLN A 82 31.83 -16.45 19.04
C GLN A 82 33.13 -17.11 19.49
N ARG A 83 34.20 -16.34 19.58
CA ARG A 83 35.49 -16.70 20.18
C ARG A 83 35.71 -15.97 21.50
N GLY A 84 36.31 -16.67 22.46
CA GLY A 84 36.73 -16.08 23.73
C GLY A 84 37.84 -15.02 23.55
N PRO A 85 38.18 -14.25 24.59
CA PRO A 85 39.18 -13.17 24.52
C PRO A 85 40.57 -13.59 24.04
N LEU A 86 40.94 -14.86 24.26
CA LEU A 86 42.21 -15.44 23.83
C LEU A 86 42.13 -16.12 22.45
N GLY A 87 40.96 -16.18 21.82
CA GLY A 87 40.76 -16.80 20.51
C GLY A 87 40.84 -18.33 20.48
N LEU A 88 41.06 -19.00 21.61
CA LEU A 88 41.36 -20.45 21.69
C LEU A 88 40.13 -21.37 21.59
N VAL A 89 38.94 -20.85 21.89
CA VAL A 89 37.69 -21.62 21.89
C VAL A 89 36.68 -20.86 21.06
N GLU A 90 36.07 -21.56 20.10
CA GLU A 90 34.97 -21.06 19.27
C GLU A 90 33.68 -21.80 19.63
N ARG A 91 32.58 -21.05 19.68
CA ARG A 91 31.23 -21.58 19.86
C ARG A 91 30.35 -21.03 18.74
N ARG A 92 29.66 -21.93 18.04
CA ARG A 92 28.55 -21.57 17.15
C ARG A 92 27.29 -21.32 17.99
N ILE A 93 26.60 -20.23 17.68
CA ILE A 93 25.30 -19.86 18.25
C ILE A 93 24.33 -19.86 17.08
N ASP A 94 23.45 -20.85 17.06
CA ASP A 94 22.37 -20.91 16.08
C ASP A 94 21.22 -20.02 16.57
N THR A 95 20.88 -19.02 15.77
CA THR A 95 19.72 -18.15 15.98
C THR A 95 18.56 -18.70 15.14
N THR A 96 17.32 -18.57 15.63
CA THR A 96 16.12 -18.94 14.85
C THR A 96 15.22 -17.74 14.56
N GLU A 97 15.58 -16.56 15.06
CA GLU A 97 14.84 -15.33 14.83
C GLU A 97 15.11 -14.85 13.40
N THR A 98 14.03 -14.73 12.64
CA THR A 98 13.97 -14.06 11.33
C THR A 98 13.17 -12.77 11.48
N SER A 99 13.35 -11.84 10.55
CA SER A 99 12.57 -10.60 10.49
C SER A 99 12.15 -10.36 9.05
N THR A 100 10.92 -9.93 8.82
CA THR A 100 10.42 -9.68 7.46
C THR A 100 10.40 -8.19 7.21
N LEU A 101 11.08 -7.74 6.16
CA LEU A 101 10.99 -6.38 5.64
C LEU A 101 9.86 -6.31 4.62
N VAL A 102 8.98 -5.33 4.77
CA VAL A 102 7.86 -5.04 3.88
C VAL A 102 8.18 -3.75 3.15
N VAL A 103 8.38 -3.83 1.83
CA VAL A 103 8.54 -2.65 0.96
C VAL A 103 7.20 -2.37 0.33
N TYR A 104 6.57 -1.26 0.73
CA TYR A 104 5.31 -0.82 0.14
C TYR A 104 5.50 -0.27 -1.28
N PRO A 105 4.46 -0.34 -2.14
CA PRO A 105 4.52 0.28 -3.47
C PRO A 105 4.84 1.78 -3.39
N GLU A 106 5.52 2.29 -4.42
CA GLU A 106 5.61 3.73 -4.63
C GLU A 106 4.22 4.30 -4.90
N ARG A 107 4.03 5.60 -4.67
CA ARG A 107 2.76 6.26 -4.98
C ARG A 107 2.98 7.65 -5.54
N TYR A 108 2.09 8.08 -6.41
CA TYR A 108 2.13 9.43 -6.97
C TYR A 108 1.36 10.42 -6.11
N GLY A 109 1.80 11.68 -6.15
CA GLY A 109 0.96 12.80 -5.75
C GLY A 109 -0.13 13.03 -6.80
N LEU A 110 -1.39 13.04 -6.37
CA LEU A 110 -2.49 13.41 -7.23
C LEU A 110 -2.68 14.93 -7.23
N ALA A 111 -2.98 15.50 -8.41
CA ALA A 111 -3.33 16.90 -8.51
C ALA A 111 -4.66 17.14 -7.77
N ARG A 112 -4.68 18.08 -6.82
CA ARG A 112 -5.86 18.39 -6.00
C ARG A 112 -7.08 18.82 -6.81
N ASP A 113 -6.88 19.40 -7.99
CA ASP A 113 -7.93 19.83 -8.92
C ASP A 113 -8.07 18.88 -10.13
N GLY A 114 -7.42 17.72 -10.09
CA GLY A 114 -7.39 16.75 -11.17
C GLY A 114 -8.66 15.92 -11.29
N VAL A 115 -8.75 15.16 -12.38
CA VAL A 115 -9.86 14.23 -12.69
C VAL A 115 -10.17 13.29 -11.52
N VAL A 116 -9.13 12.82 -10.83
CA VAL A 116 -9.26 11.89 -9.69
C VAL A 116 -9.95 12.53 -8.49
N SER A 117 -9.61 13.79 -8.17
CA SER A 117 -10.25 14.53 -7.07
C SER A 117 -11.73 14.81 -7.36
N ARG A 118 -12.05 15.18 -8.62
CA ARG A 118 -13.45 15.38 -9.06
C ARG A 118 -14.25 14.08 -9.07
N PHE A 119 -13.64 12.97 -9.45
CA PHE A 119 -14.29 11.66 -9.40
C PHE A 119 -14.72 11.31 -7.98
N PHE A 120 -13.83 11.48 -6.99
CA PHE A 120 -14.13 11.21 -5.59
C PHE A 120 -15.05 12.24 -4.93
N THR A 121 -15.09 13.49 -5.41
CA THR A 121 -15.89 14.55 -4.75
C THR A 121 -17.26 14.78 -5.40
N ASP A 122 -17.41 14.63 -6.71
CA ASP A 122 -18.58 15.13 -7.47
C ASP A 122 -19.31 14.02 -8.22
N GLU A 123 -18.58 13.08 -8.82
CA GLU A 123 -19.14 12.04 -9.70
C GLU A 123 -19.69 10.85 -8.88
N LEU A 124 -18.88 10.31 -7.95
CA LEU A 124 -19.32 9.21 -7.07
C LEU A 124 -20.41 9.62 -6.07
N GLU A 125 -20.31 10.82 -5.47
CA GLU A 125 -21.37 11.34 -4.59
C GLU A 125 -22.70 11.54 -5.34
N THR A 126 -22.66 11.84 -6.65
CA THR A 126 -23.87 12.06 -7.45
C THR A 126 -24.49 10.76 -7.96
N GLU A 127 -23.69 9.81 -8.44
CA GLU A 127 -24.19 8.50 -8.91
C GLU A 127 -24.82 7.67 -7.79
N ARG A 128 -24.33 7.81 -6.56
CA ARG A 128 -24.73 7.00 -5.40
C ARG A 128 -25.86 7.60 -4.57
N GLN A 129 -26.29 8.83 -4.89
CA GLN A 129 -27.60 9.34 -4.49
C GLN A 129 -28.69 8.59 -5.27
N GLU A 130 -28.86 7.30 -5.01
CA GLU A 130 -29.92 6.50 -5.61
C GLU A 130 -31.28 7.05 -5.19
N PHE A 131 -32.13 7.29 -6.20
CA PHE A 131 -33.52 7.67 -6.06
C PHE A 131 -34.27 6.63 -5.21
N ASP A 132 -34.77 7.03 -4.03
CA ASP A 132 -35.53 6.15 -3.14
C ASP A 132 -37.02 6.16 -3.52
N ARG A 133 -37.61 7.35 -3.62
CA ARG A 133 -39.03 7.53 -3.99
C ARG A 133 -39.37 8.95 -4.41
N LEU A 134 -40.47 9.11 -5.15
CA LEU A 134 -41.10 10.42 -5.37
C LEU A 134 -42.02 10.72 -4.21
N ARG A 135 -41.86 11.89 -3.57
CA ARG A 135 -42.85 12.42 -2.61
C ARG A 135 -43.38 13.77 -3.05
N GLU A 136 -44.52 14.14 -2.49
CA GLU A 136 -45.10 15.48 -2.68
C GLU A 136 -44.18 16.55 -2.07
N TYR A 137 -43.98 17.63 -2.82
CA TYR A 137 -43.18 18.79 -2.43
C TYR A 137 -43.73 19.42 -1.14
N THR A 138 -42.84 19.69 -0.18
CA THR A 138 -43.16 20.49 1.00
C THR A 138 -42.39 21.81 0.94
N PRO A 139 -43.00 22.95 1.31
CA PRO A 139 -42.29 24.23 1.39
C PRO A 139 -41.05 24.12 2.27
N GLY A 140 -39.87 24.29 1.64
CA GLY A 140 -38.56 24.06 2.27
C GLY A 140 -37.66 23.09 1.49
N ASP A 141 -38.24 22.29 0.58
CA ASP A 141 -37.47 21.38 -0.26
C ASP A 141 -36.68 22.09 -1.37
N PRO A 142 -35.47 21.61 -1.73
CA PRO A 142 -34.69 22.20 -2.81
C PRO A 142 -35.39 22.05 -4.16
N LEU A 143 -35.65 23.15 -4.86
CA LEU A 143 -36.30 23.16 -6.18
C LEU A 143 -35.54 22.34 -7.25
N ARG A 144 -34.23 22.16 -7.08
CA ARG A 144 -33.39 21.32 -7.95
C ARG A 144 -33.73 19.83 -7.89
N HIS A 145 -34.42 19.37 -6.85
CA HIS A 145 -34.80 17.96 -6.69
C HIS A 145 -36.21 17.68 -7.23
N ILE A 146 -36.85 18.65 -7.88
CA ILE A 146 -38.17 18.46 -8.51
C ILE A 146 -38.02 17.59 -9.75
N HIS A 147 -38.71 16.45 -9.78
CA HIS A 147 -38.79 15.60 -10.95
C HIS A 147 -39.84 16.16 -11.92
N TRP A 148 -39.42 17.09 -12.78
CA TRP A 148 -40.30 17.82 -13.71
C TRP A 148 -41.15 16.91 -14.60
N LYS A 149 -40.60 15.77 -15.04
CA LYS A 149 -41.28 14.83 -15.92
C LYS A 149 -42.46 14.11 -15.23
N SER A 150 -42.35 13.82 -13.94
CA SER A 150 -43.47 13.24 -13.18
C SER A 150 -44.41 14.34 -12.69
N SER A 151 -43.87 15.49 -12.27
CA SER A 151 -44.69 16.63 -11.82
C SER A 151 -45.64 17.12 -12.92
N ALA A 152 -45.16 17.19 -14.16
CA ALA A 152 -45.98 17.57 -15.32
C ALA A 152 -47.11 16.56 -15.65
N LYS A 153 -47.05 15.32 -15.14
CA LYS A 153 -48.07 14.30 -15.35
C LYS A 153 -49.11 14.23 -14.22
N HIS A 154 -48.75 14.69 -13.02
CA HIS A 154 -49.56 14.52 -11.82
C HIS A 154 -50.16 15.85 -11.30
N ASP A 155 -49.93 16.99 -11.99
CA ASP A 155 -50.38 18.34 -11.61
C ASP A 155 -49.95 18.78 -10.19
N GLU A 156 -48.96 18.09 -9.63
CA GLU A 156 -48.37 18.31 -8.31
C GLU A 156 -46.83 18.28 -8.41
N PHE A 157 -46.15 19.09 -7.59
CA PHE A 157 -44.68 19.09 -7.58
C PHE A 157 -44.19 17.84 -6.82
N LEU A 158 -43.51 16.95 -7.55
CA LEU A 158 -42.92 15.74 -6.98
C LEU A 158 -41.42 15.95 -6.79
N VAL A 159 -40.95 15.75 -5.57
CA VAL A 159 -39.54 15.85 -5.18
C VAL A 159 -38.95 14.45 -5.10
N MET A 160 -37.76 14.27 -5.66
CA MET A 160 -36.95 13.06 -5.49
C MET A 160 -36.45 13.03 -4.03
N GLU A 161 -36.92 12.05 -3.27
CA GLU A 161 -36.39 11.72 -1.96
C GLU A 161 -35.26 10.71 -2.14
N PHE A 162 -34.11 11.01 -1.57
CA PHE A 162 -32.94 10.13 -1.55
C PHE A 162 -32.91 9.39 -0.22
N ALA A 163 -32.47 8.13 -0.22
CA ALA A 163 -32.36 7.35 1.01
C ALA A 163 -31.42 8.07 2.02
N PRO A 164 -31.73 8.09 3.33
CA PRO A 164 -30.83 8.68 4.31
C PRO A 164 -29.55 7.86 4.43
N THR A 165 -28.47 8.31 3.78
CA THR A 165 -27.13 7.72 3.83
C THR A 165 -26.67 7.58 5.27
N ARG A 166 -26.69 6.35 5.80
CA ARG A 166 -25.92 5.98 6.98
C ARG A 166 -24.96 4.86 6.60
N ARG A 167 -23.68 5.27 6.52
CA ARG A 167 -22.43 4.49 6.51
C ARG A 167 -21.86 4.19 5.12
N THR A 168 -20.97 5.10 4.76
CA THR A 168 -19.77 4.97 3.93
C THR A 168 -19.94 4.36 2.54
N GLU A 169 -19.86 5.23 1.54
CA GLU A 169 -19.73 4.85 0.14
C GLU A 169 -18.43 4.04 -0.02
N THR A 170 -18.57 2.77 -0.41
CA THR A 170 -17.42 1.88 -0.67
C THR A 170 -16.91 2.10 -2.09
N VAL A 171 -15.65 2.50 -2.26
CA VAL A 171 -14.96 2.50 -3.55
C VAL A 171 -14.29 1.15 -3.76
N THR A 172 -14.62 0.49 -4.86
CA THR A 172 -14.02 -0.78 -5.27
C THR A 172 -12.93 -0.52 -6.30
N ILE A 173 -11.70 -0.97 -6.00
CA ILE A 173 -10.55 -0.88 -6.89
C ILE A 173 -10.19 -2.29 -7.35
N ALA A 174 -10.29 -2.53 -8.64
CA ALA A 174 -9.91 -3.79 -9.27
C ALA A 174 -8.57 -3.61 -10.00
N ALA A 175 -7.59 -4.43 -9.69
CA ALA A 175 -6.23 -4.29 -10.21
C ALA A 175 -5.76 -5.58 -10.88
N SER A 176 -5.24 -5.45 -12.10
CA SER A 176 -4.67 -6.55 -12.88
C SER A 176 -3.42 -6.09 -13.62
N SER A 177 -2.61 -7.03 -14.09
CA SER A 177 -1.45 -6.70 -14.92
C SER A 177 -1.06 -7.85 -15.83
N THR A 178 -0.38 -7.52 -16.94
CA THR A 178 0.41 -8.50 -17.67
C THR A 178 1.63 -8.94 -16.84
N PRO A 179 2.20 -10.13 -17.11
CA PRO A 179 3.38 -10.62 -16.39
C PRO A 179 4.54 -9.63 -16.47
N GLY A 180 5.10 -9.27 -15.30
CA GLY A 180 6.23 -8.34 -15.20
C GLY A 180 5.85 -6.91 -14.85
N TYR A 181 4.56 -6.58 -14.84
CA TYR A 181 4.04 -5.22 -14.61
C TYR A 181 3.24 -5.07 -13.30
N ALA A 182 3.54 -5.93 -12.31
CA ALA A 182 2.89 -5.87 -11.01
C ALA A 182 3.24 -4.59 -10.25
N ASP A 183 4.47 -4.07 -10.41
CA ASP A 183 4.95 -2.88 -9.71
C ASP A 183 4.16 -1.64 -10.13
N GLU A 184 3.92 -1.49 -11.43
CA GLU A 184 3.11 -0.44 -12.05
C GLU A 184 1.66 -0.52 -11.58
N MET A 185 1.07 -1.73 -11.64
CA MET A 185 -0.29 -1.99 -11.14
C MET A 185 -0.42 -1.56 -9.68
N ALA A 186 0.44 -2.06 -8.79
CA ALA A 186 0.35 -1.76 -7.36
C ALA A 186 0.63 -0.28 -7.04
N ARG A 187 1.50 0.38 -7.80
CA ARG A 187 1.77 1.81 -7.68
C ARG A 187 0.54 2.65 -8.01
N ALA A 188 -0.14 2.32 -9.10
CA ALA A 188 -1.40 2.96 -9.46
C ALA A 188 -2.47 2.66 -8.39
N SER A 189 -2.67 1.40 -8.02
CA SER A 189 -3.66 1.01 -7.01
C SER A 189 -3.44 1.70 -5.68
N ALA A 190 -2.19 1.79 -5.19
CA ALA A 190 -1.85 2.51 -3.97
C ALA A 190 -2.19 4.00 -4.07
N THR A 191 -1.96 4.60 -5.24
CA THR A 191 -2.26 6.02 -5.49
C THR A 191 -3.77 6.28 -5.39
N PHE A 192 -4.61 5.50 -6.08
CA PHE A 192 -6.07 5.68 -6.04
C PHE A 192 -6.68 5.29 -4.69
N ALA A 193 -6.21 4.20 -4.08
CA ALA A 193 -6.70 3.76 -2.78
C ALA A 193 -6.42 4.79 -1.68
N GLU A 194 -5.21 5.36 -1.66
CA GLU A 194 -4.87 6.41 -0.69
C GLU A 194 -5.73 7.66 -0.88
N ALA A 195 -5.98 8.05 -2.13
CA ALA A 195 -6.84 9.17 -2.45
C ALA A 195 -8.28 8.97 -1.96
N ALA A 196 -8.83 7.78 -2.20
CA ALA A 196 -10.17 7.41 -1.74
C ALA A 196 -10.24 7.39 -0.20
N LEU A 197 -9.22 6.84 0.48
CA LEU A 197 -9.14 6.86 1.94
C LEU A 197 -8.99 8.27 2.51
N ASP A 198 -8.21 9.15 1.87
CA ASP A 198 -8.04 10.54 2.28
C ASP A 198 -9.32 11.37 2.06
N ALA A 199 -10.13 11.01 1.06
CA ALA A 199 -11.46 11.56 0.85
C ALA A 199 -12.53 10.98 1.80
N GLY A 200 -12.21 9.92 2.55
CA GLY A 200 -13.09 9.33 3.55
C GLY A 200 -14.04 8.24 3.03
N PHE A 201 -13.68 7.57 1.93
CA PHE A 201 -14.39 6.41 1.37
C PHE A 201 -13.89 5.08 1.94
N ASP A 202 -14.79 4.11 2.11
CA ASP A 202 -14.41 2.73 2.42
C ASP A 202 -13.79 2.14 1.17
N VAL A 203 -12.62 1.52 1.27
CA VAL A 203 -11.91 1.05 0.08
C VAL A 203 -11.84 -0.46 0.10
N GLU A 204 -12.38 -1.07 -0.95
CA GLU A 204 -12.18 -2.47 -1.29
C GLU A 204 -11.12 -2.57 -2.39
N VAL A 205 -10.22 -3.55 -2.29
CA VAL A 205 -9.17 -3.77 -3.30
C VAL A 205 -9.16 -5.23 -3.71
N VAL A 206 -9.32 -5.49 -5.01
CA VAL A 206 -9.20 -6.81 -5.62
C VAL A 206 -7.92 -6.85 -6.45
N VAL A 207 -7.03 -7.79 -6.13
CA VAL A 207 -5.81 -8.09 -6.91
C VAL A 207 -5.89 -9.55 -7.40
N PRO A 208 -5.00 -10.00 -8.30
CA PRO A 208 -5.06 -11.37 -8.83
C PRO A 208 -4.98 -12.46 -7.77
N ASP A 209 -4.21 -12.23 -6.71
CA ASP A 209 -3.93 -13.26 -5.69
C ASP A 209 -4.81 -13.18 -4.45
N ASP A 210 -5.48 -12.04 -4.20
CA ASP A 210 -6.17 -11.78 -2.94
C ASP A 210 -7.20 -10.64 -3.05
N VAL A 211 -8.09 -10.53 -2.06
CA VAL A 211 -9.08 -9.46 -1.96
C VAL A 211 -9.04 -8.87 -0.56
N LEU A 212 -8.92 -7.54 -0.47
CA LEU A 212 -9.10 -6.81 0.77
C LEU A 212 -10.53 -6.26 0.82
N PRO A 213 -11.37 -6.73 1.77
CA PRO A 213 -12.74 -6.25 1.94
C PRO A 213 -12.81 -4.74 2.22
N PRO A 214 -13.99 -4.11 2.06
CA PRO A 214 -14.20 -2.69 2.34
C PRO A 214 -13.76 -2.30 3.75
N GLY A 215 -13.03 -1.18 3.85
CA GLY A 215 -12.67 -0.62 5.15
C GLY A 215 -11.97 0.73 5.06
N GLN A 216 -11.65 1.25 6.24
CA GLN A 216 -11.09 2.60 6.41
C GLN A 216 -10.11 2.72 7.57
N GLY A 217 -9.43 3.87 7.60
CA GLY A 217 -8.57 4.27 8.70
C GLY A 217 -7.17 3.66 8.62
N THR A 218 -6.37 3.91 9.66
CA THR A 218 -4.92 3.66 9.62
C THR A 218 -4.55 2.18 9.54
N ILE A 219 -5.33 1.30 10.21
CA ILE A 219 -5.09 -0.15 10.15
C ILE A 219 -5.42 -0.67 8.76
N HIS A 220 -6.55 -0.25 8.20
CA HIS A 220 -6.96 -0.64 6.85
C HIS A 220 -5.95 -0.18 5.80
N ARG A 221 -5.53 1.09 5.88
CA ARG A 221 -4.46 1.65 5.04
C ARG A 221 -3.19 0.79 5.06
N ARG A 222 -2.75 0.34 6.25
CA ARG A 222 -1.58 -0.52 6.38
C ARG A 222 -1.80 -1.90 5.75
N ASN A 223 -2.96 -2.50 5.95
CA ASN A 223 -3.32 -3.79 5.37
C ASN A 223 -3.40 -3.71 3.83
N LEU A 224 -3.97 -2.63 3.31
CA LEU A 224 -4.06 -2.32 1.88
C LEU A 224 -2.68 -2.22 1.25
N LEU A 225 -1.80 -1.39 1.82
CA LEU A 225 -0.43 -1.29 1.31
C LEU A 225 0.33 -2.63 1.45
N GLY A 226 0.08 -3.39 2.52
CA GLY A 226 0.67 -4.72 2.71
C GLY A 226 0.16 -5.78 1.75
N LEU A 227 -1.08 -5.67 1.29
CA LEU A 227 -1.63 -6.49 0.21
C LEU A 227 -0.97 -6.12 -1.12
N LEU A 228 -0.89 -4.83 -1.45
CA LEU A 228 -0.26 -4.35 -2.69
C LEU A 228 1.25 -4.62 -2.75
N ALA A 229 1.93 -4.67 -1.60
CA ALA A 229 3.33 -5.08 -1.50
C ALA A 229 3.54 -6.56 -1.87
N ARG A 230 2.52 -7.41 -1.69
CA ARG A 230 2.57 -8.85 -1.99
C ARG A 230 1.94 -9.24 -3.32
N ALA A 231 1.12 -8.36 -3.89
CA ALA A 231 0.35 -8.66 -5.10
C ALA A 231 1.27 -9.02 -6.28
N GLY A 232 1.01 -10.15 -6.92
CA GLY A 232 1.67 -10.58 -8.15
C GLY A 232 1.04 -9.96 -9.39
N SER A 233 1.61 -10.30 -10.54
CA SER A 233 0.98 -10.05 -11.84
C SER A 233 -0.08 -11.09 -12.13
N GLY A 234 -1.15 -10.69 -12.81
CA GLY A 234 -2.15 -11.64 -13.27
C GLY A 234 -3.44 -10.96 -13.72
N PRO A 235 -4.31 -11.73 -14.40
CA PRO A 235 -5.64 -11.29 -14.72
C PRO A 235 -6.56 -11.38 -13.49
N ILE A 236 -7.62 -10.58 -13.51
CA ILE A 236 -8.81 -10.74 -12.69
C ILE A 236 -10.00 -11.02 -13.61
N PRO A 237 -11.11 -11.60 -13.13
CA PRO A 237 -12.29 -11.79 -13.96
C PRO A 237 -12.82 -10.46 -14.50
N ASP A 238 -13.19 -10.41 -15.79
CA ASP A 238 -13.71 -9.20 -16.43
C ASP A 238 -14.94 -8.64 -15.69
N SER A 239 -15.79 -9.50 -15.14
CA SER A 239 -16.95 -9.07 -14.34
C SER A 239 -16.54 -8.24 -13.11
N VAL A 240 -15.43 -8.59 -12.47
CA VAL A 240 -14.91 -7.84 -11.31
C VAL A 240 -14.28 -6.54 -11.77
N ALA A 241 -13.56 -6.56 -12.89
CA ALA A 241 -13.02 -5.34 -13.47
C ALA A 241 -14.16 -4.38 -13.81
N ASP A 242 -15.16 -4.82 -14.57
CA ASP A 242 -16.29 -4.03 -15.08
C ASP A 242 -17.14 -3.41 -13.97
N GLU A 243 -17.41 -4.15 -12.89
CA GLU A 243 -18.20 -3.68 -11.74
C GLU A 243 -17.42 -2.72 -10.81
N ALA A 244 -16.09 -2.66 -10.92
CA ALA A 244 -15.28 -1.78 -10.08
C ALA A 244 -15.40 -0.30 -10.50
N ASP A 245 -15.44 0.57 -9.49
CA ASP A 245 -15.42 2.03 -9.66
C ASP A 245 -14.13 2.48 -10.35
N VAL A 246 -13.02 1.83 -9.99
CA VAL A 246 -11.70 2.04 -10.57
C VAL A 246 -11.11 0.69 -10.98
N ALA A 247 -10.89 0.49 -12.27
CA ALA A 247 -10.19 -0.67 -12.80
C ALA A 247 -8.80 -0.26 -13.31
N ILE A 248 -7.77 -0.99 -12.89
CA ILE A 248 -6.36 -0.71 -13.17
C ILE A 248 -5.79 -1.91 -13.92
N HIS A 249 -5.13 -1.62 -15.04
CA HIS A 249 -4.44 -2.62 -15.84
C HIS A 249 -3.00 -2.18 -16.13
N GLY A 250 -2.03 -2.89 -15.56
CA GLY A 250 -0.60 -2.70 -15.85
C GLY A 250 -0.19 -3.42 -17.12
N THR A 251 0.43 -2.70 -18.06
CA THR A 251 0.88 -3.21 -19.37
C THR A 251 2.31 -2.77 -19.66
N GLU A 252 2.86 -3.22 -20.78
CA GLU A 252 4.18 -2.78 -21.26
C GLU A 252 4.24 -1.32 -21.68
N ASP A 253 3.12 -0.79 -22.18
CA ASP A 253 3.01 0.58 -22.66
C ASP A 253 2.71 1.57 -21.52
N GLY A 254 2.40 1.07 -20.32
CA GLY A 254 2.15 1.88 -19.13
C GLY A 254 1.07 1.30 -18.23
N THR A 255 0.28 2.18 -17.61
CA THR A 255 -0.83 1.76 -16.75
C THR A 255 -2.11 2.42 -17.20
N ASP A 256 -3.06 1.59 -17.62
CA ASP A 256 -4.40 2.00 -17.97
C ASP A 256 -5.27 2.05 -16.71
N VAL A 257 -6.01 3.14 -16.55
CA VAL A 257 -6.94 3.34 -15.44
C VAL A 257 -8.30 3.65 -16.04
N ARG A 258 -9.28 2.78 -15.77
CA ARG A 258 -10.68 3.03 -16.04
C ARG A 258 -11.36 3.55 -14.78
N ILE A 259 -12.06 4.66 -14.91
CA ILE A 259 -12.83 5.32 -13.86
C ILE A 259 -14.23 5.51 -14.42
N ALA A 260 -15.23 4.88 -13.81
CA ALA A 260 -16.58 4.75 -14.41
C ALA A 260 -16.48 4.26 -15.87
N ASP A 261 -17.06 4.98 -16.84
CA ASP A 261 -17.06 4.59 -18.26
C ASP A 261 -15.87 5.14 -19.07
N ARG A 262 -14.88 5.76 -18.42
CA ARG A 262 -13.76 6.43 -19.11
C ARG A 262 -12.43 5.80 -18.80
N GLN A 263 -11.62 5.62 -19.84
CA GLN A 263 -10.25 5.13 -19.74
C GLN A 263 -9.27 6.29 -19.85
N TYR A 264 -8.24 6.25 -19.00
CA TYR A 264 -7.19 7.23 -18.89
C TYR A 264 -5.84 6.52 -18.77
N ALA A 265 -4.78 7.11 -19.31
CA ALA A 265 -3.43 6.70 -18.95
C ALA A 265 -3.07 7.28 -17.58
N LEU A 266 -2.42 6.49 -16.71
CA LEU A 266 -2.01 6.94 -15.38
C LEU A 266 -1.19 8.24 -15.42
N SER A 267 -0.31 8.38 -16.42
CA SER A 267 0.53 9.56 -16.65
C SER A 267 -0.26 10.85 -16.87
N GLU A 268 -1.51 10.77 -17.33
CA GLU A 268 -2.40 11.93 -17.50
C GLU A 268 -3.09 12.34 -16.18
N LEU A 269 -3.13 11.44 -15.19
CA LEU A 269 -3.86 11.60 -13.94
C LEU A 269 -2.98 12.00 -12.75
N VAL A 270 -1.68 11.72 -12.84
CA VAL A 270 -0.71 11.96 -11.76
C VAL A 270 0.07 13.24 -11.97
N THR A 271 0.44 13.89 -10.86
CA THR A 271 1.45 14.95 -10.90
C THR A 271 2.83 14.27 -10.92
N GLY A 272 3.82 14.82 -11.61
CA GLY A 272 5.20 14.27 -11.63
C GLY A 272 5.91 14.22 -10.26
N GLU A 273 5.20 14.54 -9.17
CA GLU A 273 5.67 14.40 -7.79
C GLU A 273 5.42 12.96 -7.31
N HIS A 274 6.50 12.29 -6.89
CA HIS A 274 6.45 10.94 -6.34
C HIS A 274 6.59 10.98 -4.81
N HIS A 275 5.80 10.16 -4.12
CA HIS A 275 6.07 9.83 -2.73
C HIS A 275 6.92 8.57 -2.66
N ALA A 276 8.07 8.67 -1.99
CA ALA A 276 8.98 7.57 -1.75
C ALA A 276 8.26 6.36 -1.13
N PRO A 277 8.52 5.13 -1.60
CA PRO A 277 8.02 3.93 -0.93
C PRO A 277 8.49 3.90 0.52
N THR A 278 7.66 3.34 1.38
CA THR A 278 7.95 3.20 2.81
C THR A 278 8.32 1.75 3.09
N VAL A 279 9.42 1.53 3.81
CA VAL A 279 9.80 0.21 4.30
C VAL A 279 9.36 0.05 5.76
N GLU A 280 8.74 -1.08 6.08
CA GLU A 280 8.38 -1.48 7.44
C GLU A 280 8.96 -2.83 7.81
N VAL A 281 9.35 -3.00 9.07
CA VAL A 281 9.72 -4.30 9.62
C VAL A 281 8.46 -4.92 10.23
N ALA A 282 8.04 -6.06 9.70
CA ALA A 282 7.04 -6.92 10.32
C ALA A 282 7.76 -7.82 11.35
N ALA A 283 7.20 -7.86 12.56
CA ALA A 283 7.67 -8.68 13.68
C ALA A 283 6.97 -10.03 13.71
#